data_AF-A0A543GGV4-F1
#
_entry.id   AF-A0A543GGV4-F1
#
_cell.length_a   1.000
_cell.length_b   1.000
_cell.length_c   1.000
_cell.angle_alpha   90.00
_cell.angle_beta   90.00
_cell.angle_gamma   90.00
#
_symmetry.space_group_name_H-M   'P 1'
#
loop_
_entity.id
_entity.type
_entity.pdbx_description
1 polymer ?
#
loop_
_entity_poly.entity_id
_entity_poly.type
_entity_poly.pdbx_seq_one_letter_code
_entity_poly.pdbx_strand_id
1 'polypeptide(L)'
;MSPKFLLVREVLAETARTGRPEIARRGDVEAAFGSVEAFLLALHHRWRTALFARIDAQLEDSPADFDAAVVAAWTDPTTGGRGLRALLDAHADSPALAAAQERERLLLQRTLGVEIPVPASRPRSVTHPTARRWWRGAA
;
A
#
# COMPACT_ATOMS: atom_id res chain seq x y z
N MET A 1 -4.09 -11.85 -21.78
CA MET A 1 -4.04 -11.28 -20.42
C MET A 1 -2.75 -10.47 -20.29
N SER A 2 -2.81 -9.22 -19.83
CA SER A 2 -1.64 -8.32 -19.81
C SER A 2 -0.53 -8.82 -18.87
N PRO A 3 0.76 -8.82 -19.27
CA PRO A 3 1.88 -9.19 -18.41
C PRO A 3 1.93 -8.39 -17.09
N LYS A 4 1.58 -7.09 -17.14
CA LYS A 4 1.47 -6.24 -15.94
C LYS A 4 0.44 -6.75 -14.95
N PHE A 5 -0.70 -7.25 -15.45
CA PHE A 5 -1.78 -7.76 -14.61
C PHE A 5 -1.39 -9.08 -13.91
N LEU A 6 -0.68 -9.96 -14.61
CA LEU A 6 -0.12 -11.18 -14.02
C LEU A 6 0.86 -10.84 -12.90
N LEU A 7 1.80 -9.92 -13.16
CA LEU A 7 2.80 -9.52 -12.17
C LEU A 7 2.16 -8.89 -10.92
N VAL A 8 1.19 -7.99 -11.09
CA VAL A 8 0.40 -7.44 -9.97
C VAL A 8 -0.25 -8.56 -9.16
N ARG A 9 -0.92 -9.51 -9.83
CA ARG A 9 -1.62 -10.60 -9.16
C ARG A 9 -0.66 -11.50 -8.37
N GLU A 10 0.50 -11.81 -8.93
CA GLU A 10 1.53 -12.64 -8.29
C GLU A 10 2.11 -11.95 -7.06
N VAL A 11 2.49 -10.66 -7.16
CA VAL A 11 3.01 -9.90 -6.02
C VAL A 11 1.98 -9.80 -4.89
N LEU A 12 0.72 -9.52 -5.23
CA LEU A 12 -0.35 -9.43 -4.23
C LEU A 12 -0.66 -10.79 -3.59
N ALA A 13 -0.71 -11.86 -4.40
CA ALA A 13 -0.93 -13.22 -3.90
C ALA A 13 0.19 -13.66 -2.95
N GLU A 14 1.44 -13.35 -3.29
CA GLU A 14 2.59 -13.65 -2.45
C GLU A 14 2.54 -12.88 -1.14
N THR A 15 2.24 -11.58 -1.20
CA THR A 15 2.08 -10.73 0.00
C THR A 15 0.97 -11.27 0.90
N ALA A 16 -0.18 -11.63 0.32
CA ALA A 16 -1.30 -12.19 1.06
C ALA A 16 -0.99 -13.56 1.69
N ARG A 17 -0.21 -14.39 0.99
CA ARG A 17 0.18 -15.74 1.43
C ARG A 17 1.20 -15.72 2.55
N THR A 18 2.17 -14.81 2.49
CA THR A 18 3.33 -14.78 3.39
C THR A 18 3.22 -13.73 4.50
N GLY A 19 2.35 -12.73 4.32
CA GLY A 19 2.33 -11.53 5.15
C GLY A 19 3.56 -10.64 4.97
N ARG A 20 4.44 -10.96 4.02
CA ARG A 20 5.70 -10.25 3.76
C ARG A 20 5.48 -9.24 2.63
N PRO A 21 5.56 -7.92 2.91
CA PRO A 21 5.24 -6.89 1.94
C PRO A 21 6.44 -6.47 1.07
N GLU A 22 7.54 -7.22 1.11
CA GLU A 22 8.69 -7.01 0.25
C GLU A 22 8.38 -7.36 -1.21
N ILE A 23 8.75 -6.48 -2.13
CA ILE A 23 8.60 -6.71 -3.57
C ILE A 23 9.76 -7.59 -4.04
N ALA A 24 9.65 -8.90 -3.83
CA ALA A 24 10.69 -9.88 -4.20
C ALA A 24 11.05 -9.84 -5.70
N ARG A 25 10.05 -9.56 -6.56
CA ARG A 25 10.20 -9.47 -8.03
C ARG A 25 10.52 -8.04 -8.50
N ARG A 26 11.39 -7.32 -7.77
CA ARG A 26 11.71 -5.91 -8.07
C ARG A 26 12.16 -5.69 -9.53
N GLY A 27 13.02 -6.55 -10.07
CA GLY A 27 13.50 -6.44 -11.46
C GLY A 27 12.38 -6.54 -12.50
N ASP A 28 11.46 -7.49 -12.32
CA ASP A 28 10.29 -7.65 -13.21
C ASP A 28 9.35 -6.44 -13.11
N VAL A 29 9.20 -5.89 -11.89
CA VAL A 29 8.40 -4.70 -11.63
C VAL A 29 9.00 -3.48 -12.33
N GLU A 30 10.30 -3.26 -12.20
CA GLU A 30 10.99 -2.15 -12.86
C GLU A 30 10.94 -2.29 -14.39
N ALA A 31 11.11 -3.50 -14.93
CA ALA A 31 10.99 -3.76 -16.36
C ALA A 31 9.58 -3.49 -16.90
N ALA A 32 8.54 -3.87 -16.15
CA ALA A 32 7.15 -3.71 -16.60
C ALA A 32 6.61 -2.29 -16.37
N PHE A 33 6.86 -1.70 -15.20
CA PHE A 33 6.26 -0.44 -14.76
C PHE A 33 7.20 0.77 -14.90
N GLY A 34 8.48 0.55 -15.22
CA GLY A 34 9.52 1.59 -15.30
C GLY A 34 10.17 1.89 -13.95
N SER A 35 9.45 1.73 -12.85
CA SER A 35 10.00 1.84 -11.49
C SER A 35 9.10 1.16 -10.46
N VAL A 36 9.65 0.90 -9.26
CA VAL A 36 8.84 0.48 -8.11
C VAL A 36 7.84 1.55 -7.67
N GLU A 37 8.19 2.84 -7.77
CA GLU A 37 7.24 3.91 -7.45
C GLU A 37 6.05 3.94 -8.41
N ALA A 38 6.29 3.76 -9.71
CA ALA A 38 5.21 3.67 -10.70
C ALA A 38 4.30 2.46 -10.45
N PHE A 39 4.87 1.35 -9.99
CA PHE A 39 4.11 0.18 -9.55
C PHE A 39 3.27 0.46 -8.30
N LEU A 40 3.84 1.09 -7.27
CA LEU A 40 3.11 1.49 -6.07
C LEU A 40 1.97 2.45 -6.38
N LEU A 41 2.17 3.41 -7.30
CA LEU A 41 1.11 4.31 -7.75
C LEU A 41 -0.01 3.57 -8.50
N ALA A 42 0.33 2.56 -9.31
CA ALA A 42 -0.67 1.73 -9.97
C ALA A 42 -1.50 0.91 -8.95
N LEU A 43 -0.84 0.38 -7.91
CA LEU A 43 -1.50 -0.31 -6.81
C LEU A 43 -2.38 0.63 -5.98
N HIS A 44 -1.90 1.84 -5.68
CA HIS A 44 -2.68 2.89 -5.03
C HIS A 44 -3.91 3.27 -5.83
N HIS A 45 -3.78 3.45 -7.15
CA HIS A 45 -4.92 3.72 -8.02
C HIS A 45 -5.98 2.62 -7.94
N ARG A 46 -5.55 1.34 -7.98
CA ARG A 46 -6.46 0.20 -7.81
C ARG A 46 -7.16 0.22 -6.45
N TRP A 47 -6.43 0.48 -5.37
CA TRP A 47 -6.98 0.58 -4.02
C TRP A 47 -7.99 1.73 -3.93
N ARG A 48 -7.66 2.91 -4.46
CA ARG A 48 -8.54 4.08 -4.51
C ARG A 48 -9.85 3.77 -5.24
N THR A 49 -9.79 3.13 -6.39
CA THR A 49 -11.01 2.77 -7.15
C THR A 49 -11.92 1.86 -6.32
N ALA A 50 -11.35 0.88 -5.61
CA ALA A 50 -12.12 0.01 -4.74
C ALA A 50 -12.65 0.73 -3.49
N LEU A 51 -11.87 1.66 -2.93
CA LEU A 51 -12.30 2.49 -1.81
C LEU A 51 -13.51 3.33 -2.18
N PHE A 52 -13.46 4.06 -3.29
CA PHE A 52 -14.58 4.91 -3.70
C PHE A 52 -15.83 4.10 -4.05
N ALA A 53 -15.69 2.96 -4.74
CA ALA A 53 -16.83 2.08 -4.96
C ALA A 53 -17.50 1.61 -3.65
N ARG A 54 -16.71 1.41 -2.58
CA ARG A 54 -17.25 1.05 -1.27
C ARG A 54 -17.90 2.23 -0.55
N ILE A 55 -17.32 3.43 -0.66
CA ILE A 55 -17.90 4.65 -0.10
C ILE A 55 -19.23 4.99 -0.80
N ASP A 56 -19.29 4.85 -2.12
CA ASP A 56 -20.52 5.04 -2.89
C ASP A 56 -21.63 4.11 -2.40
N ALA A 57 -21.31 2.82 -2.19
CA ALA A 57 -22.27 1.87 -1.60
C ALA A 57 -22.69 2.27 -0.18
N GLN A 58 -21.78 2.79 0.65
CA GLN A 58 -22.12 3.28 2.00
C GLN A 58 -23.03 4.50 1.97
N LEU A 59 -22.87 5.40 1.00
CA LEU A 59 -23.78 6.54 0.82
C LEU A 59 -25.20 6.07 0.50
N GLU A 60 -25.34 5.02 -0.31
CA GLU A 60 -26.63 4.41 -0.64
C GLU A 60 -27.26 3.71 0.57
N ASP A 61 -26.48 2.94 1.33
CA ASP A 61 -26.96 2.18 2.49
C ASP A 61 -27.26 3.04 3.73
N SER A 62 -26.72 4.27 3.79
CA SER A 62 -26.93 5.23 4.89
C SER A 62 -26.69 4.64 6.30
N PRO A 63 -25.45 4.21 6.62
CA PRO A 63 -25.12 3.64 7.92
C PRO A 63 -25.32 4.66 9.05
N ALA A 64 -25.58 4.14 10.26
CA ALA A 64 -25.78 4.98 11.45
C ALA A 64 -24.57 5.87 11.79
N ASP A 65 -23.36 5.42 11.45
CA ASP A 65 -22.11 6.18 11.59
C ASP A 65 -21.32 6.09 10.28
N PHE A 66 -21.54 7.08 9.41
CA PHE A 66 -20.92 7.16 8.09
C PHE A 66 -19.42 7.40 8.18
N ASP A 67 -18.97 8.28 9.08
CA ASP A 67 -17.56 8.61 9.26
C ASP A 67 -16.76 7.39 9.67
N ALA A 68 -17.25 6.63 10.66
CA ALA A 68 -16.62 5.38 11.09
C ALA A 68 -16.61 4.34 9.95
N ALA A 69 -17.67 4.29 9.13
CA ALA A 69 -17.75 3.38 7.99
C ALA A 69 -16.70 3.71 6.90
N VAL A 70 -16.47 5.00 6.62
CA VAL A 70 -15.45 5.46 5.68
C VAL A 70 -14.04 5.17 6.21
N VAL A 71 -13.78 5.43 7.50
CA VAL A 71 -12.49 5.09 8.15
C VAL A 71 -12.24 3.58 8.14
N ALA A 72 -13.27 2.77 8.39
CA ALA A 72 -13.18 1.33 8.28
C ALA A 72 -12.84 0.88 6.85
N ALA A 73 -13.48 1.46 5.83
CA ALA A 73 -13.19 1.16 4.42
C ALA A 73 -11.74 1.53 4.03
N TRP A 74 -11.22 2.64 4.56
CA TRP A 74 -9.84 3.07 4.34
C TRP A 74 -8.81 2.07 4.88
N THR A 75 -9.06 1.55 6.09
CA THR A 75 -8.14 0.67 6.82
C THR A 75 -8.34 -0.82 6.53
N ASP A 76 -9.45 -1.19 5.88
CA ASP A 76 -9.78 -2.59 5.60
C ASP A 76 -8.68 -3.27 4.75
N PRO A 77 -8.06 -4.36 5.25
CA PRO A 77 -6.97 -5.06 4.56
C PRO A 77 -7.40 -5.73 3.24
N THR A 78 -8.71 -5.83 3.00
CA THR A 78 -9.30 -6.44 1.82
C THR A 78 -9.68 -5.42 0.73
N THR A 79 -9.67 -4.11 1.02
CA THR A 79 -9.98 -3.07 0.04
C THR A 79 -9.05 -3.16 -1.17
N GLY A 80 -9.62 -3.39 -2.36
CA GLY A 80 -8.91 -3.58 -3.62
C GLY A 80 -8.23 -4.94 -3.81
N GLY A 81 -8.34 -5.84 -2.83
CA GLY A 81 -7.87 -7.23 -2.87
C GLY A 81 -6.89 -7.55 -1.74
N ARG A 82 -6.83 -8.84 -1.36
CA ARG A 82 -5.92 -9.34 -0.31
C ARG A 82 -4.47 -9.00 -0.65
N GLY A 83 -3.71 -8.55 0.36
CA GLY A 83 -2.29 -8.19 0.25
C GLY A 83 -2.05 -6.76 -0.24
N LEU A 84 -3.03 -6.09 -0.85
CA LEU A 84 -2.85 -4.74 -1.41
C LEU A 84 -2.58 -3.70 -0.33
N ARG A 85 -3.44 -3.61 0.69
CA ARG A 85 -3.30 -2.65 1.80
C ARG A 85 -1.97 -2.85 2.53
N ALA A 86 -1.63 -4.10 2.86
CA ALA A 86 -0.37 -4.45 3.54
C ALA A 86 0.87 -4.01 2.75
N LEU A 87 0.85 -4.15 1.42
CA LEU A 87 1.93 -3.68 0.56
C LEU A 87 1.98 -2.15 0.54
N LEU A 88 0.86 -1.45 0.38
CA LEU A 88 0.84 0.01 0.43
C LEU A 88 1.31 0.56 1.79
N ASP A 89 0.93 -0.08 2.89
CA ASP A 89 1.34 0.30 4.25
C ASP A 89 2.85 0.16 4.46
N ALA A 90 3.44 -0.94 3.98
CA ALA A 90 4.87 -1.18 4.15
C ALA A 90 5.74 -0.23 3.34
N HIS A 91 5.20 0.33 2.26
CA HIS A 91 5.90 1.26 1.38
C HIS A 91 5.39 2.71 1.53
N ALA A 92 4.67 3.02 2.61
CA ALA A 92 4.09 4.34 2.87
C ALA A 92 5.12 5.47 2.91
N ASP A 93 6.39 5.16 3.20
CA ASP A 93 7.51 6.10 3.18
C ASP A 93 7.98 6.50 1.76
N SER A 94 7.48 5.84 0.70
CA SER A 94 7.78 6.26 -0.69
C SER A 94 7.18 7.66 -0.92
N PRO A 95 7.97 8.66 -1.35
CA PRO A 95 7.48 10.03 -1.49
C PRO A 95 6.25 10.15 -2.41
N ALA A 96 6.27 9.44 -3.54
CA ALA A 96 5.17 9.44 -4.49
C ALA A 96 3.89 8.81 -3.91
N LEU A 97 4.02 7.69 -3.18
CA LEU A 97 2.89 7.03 -2.54
C LEU A 97 2.34 7.85 -1.38
N ALA A 98 3.21 8.40 -0.52
CA ALA A 98 2.83 9.27 0.59
C ALA A 98 2.02 10.47 0.08
N ALA A 99 2.51 11.15 -0.97
CA ALA A 99 1.81 12.28 -1.58
C ALA A 99 0.47 11.88 -2.24
N ALA A 100 0.36 10.65 -2.74
CA ALA A 100 -0.91 10.13 -3.26
C ALA A 100 -1.90 9.80 -2.13
N GLN A 101 -1.46 9.16 -1.05
CA GLN A 101 -2.32 8.86 0.09
C GLN A 101 -2.79 10.13 0.80
N GLU A 102 -1.92 11.13 0.92
CA GLU A 102 -2.30 12.41 1.53
C GLU A 102 -3.32 13.18 0.69
N ARG A 103 -3.14 13.22 -0.64
CA ARG A 103 -4.17 13.80 -1.53
C ARG A 103 -5.52 13.14 -1.34
N GLU A 104 -5.55 11.83 -1.18
CA GLU A 104 -6.77 11.06 -1.02
C GLU A 104 -7.43 11.33 0.33
N ARG A 105 -6.65 11.50 1.41
CA ARG A 105 -7.15 11.93 2.72
C ARG A 105 -7.77 13.33 2.66
N LEU A 106 -7.06 14.28 2.06
CA LEU A 106 -7.55 15.66 1.91
C LEU A 106 -8.81 15.73 1.04
N LEU A 107 -8.92 14.87 0.02
CA LEU A 107 -10.11 14.77 -0.80
C LEU A 107 -11.31 14.28 0.03
N LEU A 108 -11.15 13.21 0.81
CA LEU A 108 -12.22 12.71 1.68
C LEU A 108 -12.66 13.74 2.71
N GLN A 109 -11.71 14.44 3.34
CA GLN A 109 -12.01 15.51 4.29
C GLN A 109 -12.81 16.64 3.62
N ARG A 110 -12.39 17.08 2.42
CA ARG A 110 -13.05 18.19 1.71
C ARG A 110 -14.42 17.82 1.15
N THR A 111 -14.59 16.60 0.67
CA THR A 111 -15.81 16.19 -0.03
C THR A 111 -16.86 15.60 0.91
N LEU A 112 -16.43 14.84 1.92
CA LEU A 112 -17.32 14.10 2.81
C LEU A 112 -17.28 14.63 4.25
N GLY A 113 -16.37 15.55 4.58
CA GLY A 113 -16.16 16.00 5.96
C GLY A 113 -15.42 14.98 6.84
N VAL A 114 -15.09 13.79 6.30
CA VAL A 114 -14.48 12.70 7.06
C VAL A 114 -12.98 12.87 7.18
N GLU A 115 -12.49 12.98 8.40
CA GLU A 115 -11.05 12.97 8.67
C GLU A 115 -10.54 11.54 8.86
N ILE A 116 -9.66 11.11 7.96
CA ILE A 116 -8.94 9.85 8.13
C ILE A 116 -7.83 10.07 9.16
N PRO A 117 -7.53 9.15 10.10
CA PRO A 117 -6.38 9.28 10.99
C PRO A 117 -5.05 9.05 10.26
N VAL A 118 -4.03 9.89 10.46
CA VAL A 118 -2.66 9.57 9.98
C VAL A 118 -2.12 8.44 10.84
N PRO A 119 -1.63 7.32 10.28
CA PRO A 119 -1.01 6.28 11.10
C PRO A 119 0.21 6.88 11.81
N ALA A 120 0.31 6.68 13.13
CA ALA A 120 1.50 7.06 13.88
C ALA A 120 2.73 6.40 13.23
N SER A 121 3.73 7.20 12.86
CA SER A 121 4.93 6.72 12.18
C SER A 121 5.51 5.52 12.94
N ARG A 122 5.52 4.33 12.30
CA ARG A 122 6.20 3.17 12.90
C ARG A 122 7.70 3.49 13.01
N PRO A 123 8.36 3.25 14.16
CA PRO A 123 9.80 3.40 14.25
C PRO A 123 10.46 2.45 13.24
N ARG A 124 11.24 3.02 12.31
CA ARG A 124 11.96 2.26 11.28
C ARG A 124 12.86 1.22 11.93
N SER A 125 12.55 -0.06 11.76
CA SER A 125 13.50 -1.13 12.06
C SER A 125 14.51 -1.22 10.90
N VAL A 126 15.51 -0.34 10.90
CA VAL A 126 16.69 -0.50 10.05
C VAL A 126 17.65 -1.43 10.76
N THR A 127 17.46 -2.74 10.60
CA THR A 127 18.54 -3.69 10.87
C THR A 127 19.46 -3.66 9.66
N HIS A 128 20.46 -2.79 9.70
CA HIS A 128 21.59 -2.88 8.78
C HIS A 128 22.45 -4.06 9.25
N PRO A 129 22.63 -5.14 8.47
CA PRO A 129 23.62 -6.14 8.81
C PRO A 129 24.99 -5.48 8.60
N THR A 130 25.58 -4.96 9.67
CA THR A 130 26.98 -4.58 9.63
C THR A 130 27.79 -5.85 9.44
N ALA A 131 28.16 -6.10 8.19
CA ALA A 131 29.24 -6.98 7.83
C ALA A 131 30.52 -6.53 8.55
N ARG A 132 30.84 -7.13 9.69
CA ARG A 132 32.22 -7.14 10.20
C ARG A 132 32.96 -8.31 9.61
N ARG A 133 33.42 -8.05 8.39
CA ARG A 133 34.60 -8.62 7.74
C ARG A 133 35.78 -8.64 8.72
N TRP A 134 36.25 -9.81 9.13
CA TRP A 134 37.60 -10.00 9.68
C TRP A 134 38.26 -11.15 8.91
N TRP A 135 39.20 -10.79 8.04
CA TRP A 135 40.15 -11.71 7.42
C TRP A 135 41.51 -11.55 8.14
N ARG A 136 42.05 -12.70 8.57
CA ARG A 136 43.47 -13.11 8.79
C ARG A 136 44.47 -12.20 9.54
N GLY A 137 45.08 -12.79 10.57
CA GLY A 137 46.54 -12.99 10.74
C GLY A 137 46.71 -14.30 11.53
N ALA A 138 47.42 -15.35 11.10
CA ALA A 138 48.84 -15.46 10.73
C ALA A 138 49.78 -15.12 11.91
N ALA A 139 49.98 -16.10 12.79
CA ALA A 139 51.25 -16.48 13.43
C ALA A 139 51.09 -17.88 14.03
#